data_AF-A0AA38CBK6-F1
#
_entry.id   AF-A0AA38CBK6-F1
#
_cell.length_a   1.000
_cell.length_b   1.000
_cell.length_c   1.000
_cell.angle_alpha   90.00
_cell.angle_beta   90.00
_cell.angle_gamma   90.00
#
_symmetry.space_group_name_H-M   'P 1'
#
loop_
_entity.id
_entity.type
_entity.pdbx_description
1 polymer ?
#
loop_
_entity_poly.entity_id
_entity_poly.type
_entity_poly.pdbx_seq_one_letter_code
_entity_poly.pdbx_strand_id
1 'polypeptide(L)'
;PLQAVFPRMAAPLPWGHRVGPLALTQPLHELPRGNRKNFPKFKGDGKVHPDEHIVAFVVACGVLGVEYEDVSVRLFVETLQDNAADWFYHLPAGAITDWDTMRTQFENRFKPAED
;
A
#
# COMPACT_ATOMS: atom_id res chain seq x y z
N PRO A 1 13.78 -32.53 8.04
CA PRO A 1 14.47 -31.60 8.96
C PRO A 1 14.98 -30.37 8.20
N LEU A 2 14.88 -29.22 8.87
CA LEU A 2 15.20 -27.85 8.44
C LEU A 2 14.39 -27.26 7.28
N GLN A 3 13.22 -26.75 7.68
CA GLN A 3 12.61 -25.55 7.13
C GLN A 3 13.67 -24.43 7.03
N ALA A 4 13.88 -23.90 5.82
CA ALA A 4 14.67 -22.69 5.64
C ALA A 4 13.85 -21.49 6.15
N VAL A 5 14.12 -21.08 7.39
CA VAL A 5 13.77 -19.76 7.90
C VAL A 5 14.61 -18.74 7.13
N PHE A 6 13.96 -17.97 6.26
CA PHE A 6 14.57 -16.78 5.70
C PHE A 6 14.48 -15.63 6.72
N PRO A 7 15.56 -14.88 6.97
CA PRO A 7 15.57 -13.83 7.98
C PRO A 7 14.80 -12.59 7.54
N ARG A 8 14.03 -12.05 8.48
CA ARG A 8 13.27 -10.80 8.41
C ARG A 8 14.20 -9.59 8.33
N MET A 9 14.51 -9.11 7.13
CA MET A 9 15.11 -7.77 6.91
C MET A 9 14.67 -7.21 5.55
N ALA A 10 13.61 -6.39 5.53
CA ALA A 10 13.41 -5.45 4.43
C ALA A 10 14.48 -4.36 4.57
N ALA A 11 15.50 -4.40 3.73
CA ALA A 11 16.53 -3.36 3.66
C ALA A 11 15.90 -2.02 3.20
N PRO A 12 16.38 -0.86 3.68
CA PRO A 12 15.90 0.42 3.23
C PRO A 12 16.21 0.58 1.74
N LEU A 13 15.20 0.86 0.91
CA LEU A 13 15.38 1.17 -0.50
C LEU A 13 16.22 2.44 -0.65
N PRO A 14 17.45 2.38 -1.21
CA PRO A 14 18.28 3.56 -1.42
C PRO A 14 17.76 4.27 -2.68
N TRP A 15 17.04 5.37 -2.52
CA TRP A 15 16.46 6.09 -3.66
C TRP A 15 17.53 6.57 -4.64
N GLY A 16 17.62 5.86 -5.77
CA GLY A 16 18.48 6.18 -6.93
C GLY A 16 18.00 5.59 -8.25
N HIS A 17 17.03 4.67 -8.26
CA HIS A 17 16.33 4.22 -9.47
C HIS A 17 14.83 4.48 -9.31
N ARG A 18 14.27 5.27 -10.23
CA ARG A 18 12.84 5.56 -10.45
C ARG A 18 12.08 4.30 -10.92
N VAL A 19 12.27 3.17 -10.25
CA VAL A 19 11.77 1.87 -10.70
C VAL A 19 11.21 1.15 -9.48
N GLY A 20 10.29 1.82 -8.77
CA GLY A 20 9.48 1.21 -7.72
C GLY A 20 8.21 0.58 -8.29
N PRO A 21 7.40 -0.09 -7.47
CA PRO A 21 6.14 -0.67 -7.92
C PRO A 21 5.11 0.38 -8.40
N LEU A 22 5.30 1.66 -8.03
CA LEU A 22 4.49 2.78 -8.50
C LEU A 22 4.99 3.31 -9.86
N ALA A 23 4.13 3.32 -10.87
CA ALA A 23 4.31 3.97 -12.17
C ALA A 23 3.19 5.00 -12.42
N LEU A 24 3.01 5.93 -11.47
CA LEU A 24 2.04 7.01 -11.56
C LEU A 24 2.43 8.04 -12.63
N THR A 25 1.46 8.56 -13.37
CA THR A 25 1.68 9.61 -14.39
C THR A 25 2.11 10.92 -13.72
N GLN A 26 3.21 11.52 -14.18
CA GLN A 26 3.69 12.82 -13.71
C GLN A 26 2.98 13.98 -14.44
N PRO A 27 2.84 15.17 -13.83
CA PRO A 27 3.32 15.58 -12.49
C PRO A 27 2.47 15.01 -11.35
N LEU A 28 3.12 14.71 -10.22
CA LEU A 28 2.44 14.25 -9.00
C LEU A 28 2.04 15.45 -8.14
N HIS A 29 0.88 15.36 -7.49
CA HIS A 29 0.39 16.42 -6.61
C HIS A 29 1.10 16.38 -5.24
N GLU A 30 1.05 17.51 -4.54
CA GLU A 30 1.55 17.60 -3.16
C GLU A 30 0.73 16.68 -2.25
N LEU A 31 1.41 15.90 -1.41
CA LEU A 31 0.73 15.15 -0.36
C LEU A 31 0.19 16.12 0.69
N PRO A 32 -0.99 15.87 1.28
CA PRO A 32 -1.52 16.71 2.34
C PRO A 32 -0.51 16.80 3.50
N ARG A 33 -0.29 18.01 3.99
CA ARG A 33 0.64 18.29 5.10
C ARG A 33 0.09 17.84 6.48
N GLY A 34 -1.17 17.37 6.53
CA GLY A 34 -1.90 16.98 7.74
C GLY A 34 -1.45 15.66 8.39
N ASN A 35 -2.09 15.30 9.52
CA ASN A 35 -1.71 14.19 10.40
C ASN A 35 -1.82 12.81 9.74
N ARG A 36 -0.79 12.40 8.99
CA ARG A 36 -0.64 11.06 8.40
C ARG A 36 -0.67 9.92 9.43
N LYS A 37 -0.47 10.25 10.71
CA LYS A 37 -0.58 9.32 11.85
C LYS A 37 -2.01 8.78 12.04
N ASN A 38 -3.01 9.47 11.50
CA ASN A 38 -4.42 9.12 11.68
C ASN A 38 -4.95 8.14 10.61
N PHE A 39 -4.16 7.82 9.58
CA PHE A 39 -4.58 6.81 8.62
C PHE A 39 -4.66 5.42 9.25
N PRO A 40 -5.66 4.60 8.87
CA PRO A 40 -5.73 3.21 9.29
C PRO A 40 -4.46 2.49 8.85
N LYS A 41 -4.11 1.42 9.57
CA LYS A 41 -2.90 0.64 9.32
C LYS A 41 -3.27 -0.80 9.03
N PHE A 42 -2.64 -1.37 8.01
CA PHE A 42 -2.93 -2.73 7.56
C PHE A 42 -1.67 -3.59 7.61
N LYS A 43 -1.69 -4.64 8.43
CA LYS A 43 -0.54 -5.54 8.63
C LYS A 43 -0.51 -6.71 7.66
N GLY A 44 -1.66 -7.10 7.09
CA GLY A 44 -1.78 -8.34 6.30
C GLY A 44 -1.62 -9.61 7.14
N ASP A 45 -2.13 -9.62 8.38
CA ASP A 45 -2.09 -10.77 9.29
C ASP A 45 -3.44 -11.52 9.42
N GLY A 46 -4.43 -11.13 8.62
CA GLY A 46 -5.77 -11.74 8.60
C GLY A 46 -6.75 -11.21 9.66
N LYS A 47 -6.35 -10.29 10.54
CA LYS A 47 -7.26 -9.73 11.57
C LYS A 47 -8.21 -8.65 11.05
N VAL A 48 -7.81 -7.92 10.01
CA VAL A 48 -8.59 -6.87 9.37
C VAL A 48 -8.87 -7.31 7.94
N HIS A 49 -10.14 -7.25 7.53
CA HIS A 49 -10.50 -7.55 6.15
C HIS A 49 -9.97 -6.47 5.20
N PRO A 50 -9.51 -6.83 3.99
CA PRO A 50 -9.00 -5.85 3.03
C PRO A 50 -10.06 -4.80 2.65
N ASP A 51 -11.32 -5.21 2.50
CA ASP A 51 -12.44 -4.30 2.20
C ASP A 51 -12.67 -3.28 3.34
N GLU A 52 -12.66 -3.73 4.60
CA GLU A 52 -12.79 -2.85 5.76
C GLU A 52 -11.68 -1.80 5.80
N HIS A 53 -10.44 -2.20 5.48
CA HIS A 53 -9.32 -1.27 5.40
C HIS A 53 -9.46 -0.24 4.27
N ILE A 54 -9.94 -0.66 3.09
CA ILE A 54 -10.21 0.25 1.96
C ILE A 54 -11.27 1.27 2.35
N VAL A 55 -12.39 0.84 2.95
CA VAL A 55 -13.45 1.74 3.39
C VAL A 55 -12.92 2.76 4.40
N ALA A 56 -12.18 2.31 5.43
CA ALA A 56 -11.58 3.19 6.43
C ALA A 56 -10.60 4.19 5.80
N PHE A 57 -9.81 3.75 4.82
CA PHE A 57 -8.87 4.60 4.11
C PHE A 57 -9.58 5.68 3.26
N VAL A 58 -10.63 5.31 2.52
CA VAL A 58 -11.41 6.24 1.69
C VAL A 58 -12.08 7.31 2.56
N VAL A 59 -12.64 6.91 3.71
CA VAL A 59 -13.20 7.87 4.68
C VAL A 59 -12.13 8.83 5.19
N ALA A 60 -10.94 8.34 5.55
CA ALA A 60 -9.82 9.18 5.99
C ALA A 60 -9.36 10.16 4.89
N CYS A 61 -9.31 9.71 3.63
CA CYS A 61 -9.03 10.57 2.48
C CYS A 61 -10.06 11.69 2.32
N GLY A 62 -11.35 11.37 2.46
CA GLY A 62 -12.42 12.36 2.40
C GLY A 62 -12.32 13.42 3.50
N VAL A 63 -11.99 13.02 4.74
CA VAL A 63 -11.78 13.95 5.87
C VAL A 63 -10.59 14.89 5.62
N LEU A 64 -9.56 14.41 4.94
CA LEU A 64 -8.34 15.18 4.63
C LEU A 64 -8.44 15.97 3.31
N GLY A 65 -9.56 15.90 2.60
CA GLY A 65 -9.74 16.57 1.31
C GLY A 65 -8.80 16.05 0.23
N VAL A 66 -8.54 14.74 0.21
CA VAL A 66 -7.72 14.13 -0.86
C VAL A 66 -8.58 13.99 -2.11
N GLU A 67 -8.23 14.77 -3.14
CA GLU A 67 -8.96 14.82 -4.42
C GLU A 67 -8.24 14.10 -5.56
N TYR A 68 -6.91 13.96 -5.46
CA TYR A 68 -6.08 13.45 -6.53
C TYR A 68 -5.74 11.97 -6.36
N GLU A 69 -5.87 11.19 -7.43
CA GLU A 69 -5.65 9.76 -7.41
C GLU A 69 -4.20 9.39 -7.06
N ASP A 70 -3.22 10.11 -7.61
CA ASP A 70 -1.81 9.87 -7.31
C ASP A 70 -1.50 10.08 -5.82
N VAL A 71 -2.19 11.03 -5.18
CA VAL A 71 -2.11 11.27 -3.74
C VAL A 71 -2.72 10.10 -2.98
N SER A 72 -3.90 9.62 -3.38
CA SER A 72 -4.55 8.44 -2.78
C SER A 72 -3.66 7.21 -2.84
N VAL A 73 -3.08 6.87 -4.00
CA VAL A 73 -2.19 5.71 -4.15
C VAL A 73 -0.97 5.83 -3.21
N ARG A 74 -0.34 7.00 -3.19
CA ARG A 74 0.85 7.24 -2.37
C ARG A 74 0.54 7.19 -0.87
N LEU A 75 -0.61 7.72 -0.45
CA LEU A 75 -1.06 7.65 0.94
C LEU A 75 -1.44 6.23 1.35
N PHE A 76 -2.03 5.46 0.44
CA PHE A 76 -2.39 4.07 0.71
C PHE A 76 -1.15 3.22 1.02
N VAL A 77 -0.04 3.44 0.31
CA VAL A 77 1.25 2.80 0.62
C VAL A 77 1.70 3.11 2.05
N GLU A 78 1.47 4.32 2.56
CA GLU A 78 1.80 4.68 3.96
C GLU A 78 0.90 3.98 5.01
N THR A 79 -0.19 3.34 4.58
CA THR A 79 -1.05 2.52 5.46
C THR A 79 -0.53 1.10 5.66
N LEU A 80 0.27 0.59 4.72
CA LEU A 80 0.74 -0.79 4.73
C LEU A 80 1.86 -0.98 5.78
N GLN A 81 1.79 -2.08 6.52
CA GLN A 81 2.77 -2.49 7.52
C GLN A 81 3.06 -3.98 7.41
N ASP A 82 4.16 -4.42 8.02
CA ASP A 82 4.52 -5.83 8.17
C ASP A 82 4.36 -6.63 6.85
N ASN A 83 3.52 -7.66 6.82
CA ASN A 83 3.33 -8.53 5.65
C ASN A 83 2.79 -7.77 4.43
N ALA A 84 1.98 -6.72 4.67
CA ALA A 84 1.42 -5.91 3.59
C ALA A 84 2.45 -4.98 2.97
N ALA A 85 3.31 -4.38 3.79
CA ALA A 85 4.43 -3.59 3.29
C ALA A 85 5.42 -4.49 2.51
N ASP A 86 5.75 -5.67 3.05
CA ASP A 86 6.61 -6.65 2.40
C ASP A 86 6.09 -7.05 1.01
N TRP A 87 4.80 -7.40 0.91
CA TRP A 87 4.16 -7.70 -0.38
C TRP A 87 4.32 -6.56 -1.39
N PHE A 88 4.04 -5.32 -0.98
CA PHE A 88 4.09 -4.17 -1.87
C PHE A 88 5.51 -3.96 -2.42
N TYR A 89 6.54 -4.12 -1.60
CA TYR A 89 7.94 -3.97 -2.03
C TYR A 89 8.44 -5.09 -2.94
N HIS A 90 7.74 -6.24 -2.96
CA HIS A 90 8.05 -7.36 -3.86
C HIS A 90 7.28 -7.32 -5.19
N LEU A 91 6.41 -6.34 -5.40
CA LEU A 91 5.73 -6.15 -6.68
C LEU A 91 6.73 -5.76 -7.78
N PRO A 92 6.51 -6.19 -9.04
CA PRO A 92 7.34 -5.76 -10.15
C PRO A 92 7.26 -4.23 -10.33
N ALA A 93 8.29 -3.68 -10.94
CA ALA A 93 8.32 -2.24 -11.22
C ALA A 93 7.16 -1.82 -12.12
N GLY A 94 6.50 -0.73 -11.75
CA GLY A 94 5.31 -0.23 -12.45
C GLY A 94 4.09 -1.15 -12.41
N ALA A 95 4.03 -2.07 -11.44
CA ALA A 95 2.85 -2.90 -11.20
C ALA A 95 1.58 -2.11 -10.85
N ILE A 96 1.73 -0.87 -10.38
CA ILE A 96 0.65 0.00 -9.93
C ILE A 96 0.72 1.31 -10.69
N THR A 97 -0.24 1.53 -11.58
CA THR A 97 -0.34 2.70 -12.45
C THR A 97 -1.37 3.73 -11.97
N ASP A 98 -2.34 3.28 -11.19
CA ASP A 98 -3.54 4.02 -10.79
C ASP A 98 -4.16 3.40 -9.53
N TRP A 99 -5.21 4.03 -9.00
CA TRP A 99 -5.90 3.58 -7.79
C TRP A 99 -6.61 2.24 -7.97
N ASP A 100 -7.23 2.00 -9.12
CA ASP A 100 -7.94 0.75 -9.40
C ASP A 100 -6.98 -0.44 -9.40
N THR A 101 -5.83 -0.29 -10.05
CA THR A 101 -4.77 -1.30 -10.06
C THR A 101 -4.24 -1.57 -8.65
N MET A 102 -3.98 -0.54 -7.85
CA MET A 102 -3.59 -0.69 -6.44
C MET A 102 -4.63 -1.50 -5.65
N ARG A 103 -5.91 -1.13 -5.77
CA ARG A 103 -7.01 -1.75 -5.04
C ARG A 103 -7.18 -3.22 -5.43
N THR A 104 -7.25 -3.50 -6.73
CA THR A 104 -7.44 -4.85 -7.26
C THR A 104 -6.30 -5.78 -6.85
N GLN A 105 -5.04 -5.32 -6.95
CA GLN A 105 -3.89 -6.11 -6.52
C GLN A 105 -3.91 -6.38 -5.01
N PHE A 106 -4.25 -5.37 -4.21
CA PHE A 106 -4.36 -5.49 -2.75
C PHE A 106 -5.46 -6.46 -2.32
N GLU A 107 -6.67 -6.32 -2.86
CA GLU A 107 -7.81 -7.21 -2.57
C GLU A 107 -7.49 -8.65 -2.99
N ASN A 108 -6.92 -8.86 -4.18
CA ASN A 108 -6.55 -10.20 -4.64
C ASN A 108 -5.48 -10.87 -3.77
N ARG A 109 -4.56 -10.07 -3.19
CA ARG A 109 -3.50 -10.59 -2.32
C ARG A 109 -4.02 -10.95 -0.93
N PHE A 110 -4.88 -10.13 -0.35
CA PHE A 110 -5.28 -10.22 1.06
C PHE A 110 -6.72 -10.70 1.27
N LYS A 111 -7.42 -11.10 0.21
CA LYS A 111 -8.72 -11.77 0.34
C LYS A 111 -8.58 -12.98 1.27
N PRO A 112 -9.55 -13.21 2.16
CA PRO A 112 -9.61 -14.46 2.91
C PRO A 112 -9.72 -15.64 1.94
N ALA A 113 -9.20 -16.79 2.33
CA ALA A 113 -9.53 -18.03 1.62
C ALA A 113 -11.06 -18.22 1.72
N GLU A 114 -11.72 -18.33 0.57
CA GLU A 114 -13.12 -18.74 0.50
C GLU A 114 -13.20 -20.16 1.09
N ASP A 115 -14.09 -20.36 2.07
CA ASP A 115 -14.37 -21.67 2.67
C ASP A 115 -15.24 -22.51 1.72
#